data_AF-A0A3Q7FCG5-F1
#
_entry.id   AF-A0A3Q7FCG5-F1
#
_cell.length_a   1.000
_cell.length_b   1.000
_cell.length_c   1.000
_cell.angle_alpha   90.00
_cell.angle_beta   90.00
_cell.angle_gamma   90.00
#
_symmetry.space_group_name_H-M   'P 1'
#
loop_
_entity.id
_entity.type
_entity.pdbx_description
1 polymer ?
#
loop_
_entity_poly.entity_id
_entity_poly.type
_entity_poly.pdbx_seq_one_letter_code
_entity_poly.pdbx_strand_id
1 'polypeptide(L)'
;MLPQEVVVSVLMKLAGGCPSLSDQLNVDAFLEQARSYDKASSSPVGWYIRNAQTRQLSHPLPVLRAREIDEWSRSQEYRSLLQRAIQIGFSELLVKAGGASTLARHVDINQEKVPLVKGLQ
;
A
#
# COMPACT_ATOMS: atom_id res chain seq x y z
N MET A 1 -14.72 6.20 6.49
CA MET A 1 -13.98 4.94 6.65
C MET A 1 -12.77 4.99 5.73
N LEU A 2 -11.57 4.84 6.28
CA LEU A 2 -10.32 4.83 5.52
C LEU A 2 -10.21 3.53 4.69
N PRO A 3 -9.49 3.52 3.55
CA PRO A 3 -9.41 2.34 2.68
C PRO A 3 -8.98 1.05 3.40
N GLN A 4 -8.05 1.17 4.34
CA GLN A 4 -7.56 0.03 5.13
C GLN A 4 -8.61 -0.50 6.13
N GLU A 5 -9.50 0.35 6.66
CA GLU A 5 -10.54 -0.08 7.60
C GLU A 5 -11.53 -1.03 6.91
N VAL A 6 -11.81 -0.81 5.62
CA VAL A 6 -12.65 -1.72 4.83
C VAL A 6 -11.99 -3.09 4.73
N VAL A 7 -10.70 -3.16 4.35
CA VAL A 7 -9.96 -4.42 4.24
C VAL A 7 -9.89 -5.14 5.59
N VAL A 8 -9.61 -4.41 6.66
CA VAL A 8 -9.56 -4.95 8.03
C VAL A 8 -10.93 -5.45 8.48
N SER A 9 -12.02 -4.75 8.13
CA SER A 9 -13.38 -5.18 8.45
C SER A 9 -13.74 -6.49 7.76
N VAL A 10 -13.35 -6.67 6.49
CA VAL A 10 -13.57 -7.92 5.74
C VAL A 10 -12.74 -9.04 6.36
N LEU A 11 -11.46 -8.79 6.64
CA LEU A 11 -10.59 -9.75 7.31
C LEU A 11 -11.16 -10.20 8.65
N MET A 12 -11.65 -9.26 9.46
CA MET A 12 -12.25 -9.52 10.76
C MET A 12 -13.52 -10.38 10.63
N LYS A 13 -14.41 -10.06 9.68
CA LYS A 13 -15.63 -10.84 9.44
C LYS A 13 -15.33 -12.26 8.95
N LEU A 14 -14.36 -12.43 8.05
CA LEU A 14 -13.93 -13.74 7.56
C LEU A 14 -13.26 -14.57 8.66
N ALA A 15 -12.46 -13.95 9.52
CA ALA A 15 -11.81 -14.61 10.65
C ALA A 15 -12.79 -14.97 11.78
N GLY A 16 -13.81 -14.14 12.01
CA GLY A 16 -14.84 -14.37 13.04
C GLY A 16 -15.81 -15.50 12.71
N GLY A 17 -15.89 -15.92 11.43
CA GLY A 17 -16.53 -17.16 10.99
C GLY A 17 -18.05 -17.27 11.18
N CYS A 18 -18.69 -16.31 11.85
CA CYS A 18 -20.10 -16.36 12.23
C CYS A 18 -20.90 -15.19 11.62
N PRO A 19 -21.74 -15.44 10.60
CA PRO A 19 -22.56 -14.40 9.98
C PRO A 19 -23.47 -13.66 10.97
N SER A 20 -24.03 -14.37 11.96
CA SER A 20 -24.92 -13.77 12.98
C SER A 20 -24.20 -12.87 13.98
N LEU A 21 -22.88 -13.02 14.13
CA LEU A 21 -22.06 -12.16 14.99
C LEU A 21 -21.41 -11.01 14.21
N SER A 22 -21.51 -11.02 12.88
CA SER A 22 -20.76 -10.10 12.00
C SER A 22 -21.14 -8.62 12.17
N ASP A 23 -22.38 -8.34 12.60
CA ASP A 23 -22.88 -6.99 12.88
C ASP A 23 -22.47 -6.47 14.26
N GLN A 24 -22.01 -7.35 15.15
CA GLN A 24 -21.55 -7.02 16.50
C GLN A 24 -20.03 -6.78 16.56
N LEU A 25 -19.31 -7.02 15.46
CA LEU A 25 -17.86 -6.88 15.40
C LEU A 25 -17.47 -5.39 15.26
N ASN A 26 -16.56 -4.95 16.12
CA ASN A 26 -16.07 -3.57 16.14
C ASN A 26 -14.65 -3.48 15.52
N VAL A 27 -14.55 -2.81 14.38
CA VAL A 27 -13.29 -2.63 13.63
C VAL A 27 -12.28 -1.81 14.42
N ASP A 28 -12.72 -0.77 15.14
CA ASP A 28 -11.84 0.10 15.92
C ASP A 28 -11.22 -0.66 17.09
N ALA A 29 -12.02 -1.46 17.80
CA ALA A 29 -11.54 -2.32 18.87
C ALA A 29 -10.56 -3.38 18.35
N PHE A 30 -10.80 -3.93 17.16
CA PHE A 30 -9.91 -4.89 16.53
C PHE A 30 -8.57 -4.25 16.12
N LEU A 31 -8.59 -3.02 15.61
CA LEU A 31 -7.38 -2.24 15.31
C LEU A 31 -6.63 -1.83 16.58
N GLU A 32 -7.34 -1.48 17.65
CA GLU A 32 -6.74 -1.18 18.94
C GLU A 32 -6.06 -2.43 19.55
N GLN A 33 -6.70 -3.59 19.44
CA GLN A 33 -6.09 -4.87 19.78
C GLN A 33 -4.84 -5.14 18.95
N ALA A 34 -4.88 -4.88 17.64
CA ALA A 34 -3.74 -5.06 16.74
C ALA A 34 -2.55 -4.18 17.12
N ARG A 35 -2.78 -2.90 17.45
CA ARG A 35 -1.75 -1.94 17.87
C ARG A 35 -1.19 -2.24 19.27
N SER A 36 -2.02 -2.73 20.18
CA SER A 36 -1.59 -3.07 21.55
C SER A 36 -0.83 -4.41 21.61
N TYR A 37 -0.96 -5.25 20.59
CA TYR A 37 -0.35 -6.58 20.54
C TYR A 37 1.19 -6.57 20.64
N ASP A 38 1.87 -5.55 20.11
CA ASP A 38 3.34 -5.43 20.26
C ASP A 38 3.76 -5.08 21.68
N LYS A 39 3.01 -4.21 22.36
CA LYS A 39 3.25 -3.86 23.77
C LYS A 39 3.15 -5.10 24.66
N ALA A 40 2.15 -5.95 24.43
CA ALA A 40 1.97 -7.19 25.18
C ALA A 40 3.12 -8.19 24.95
N SER A 41 3.69 -8.21 23.73
CA SER A 41 4.80 -9.10 23.37
C SER A 41 6.21 -8.56 23.69
N SER A 42 6.31 -7.34 24.21
CA SER A 42 7.59 -6.69 24.51
C SER A 42 8.29 -7.27 25.74
N SER A 43 7.60 -8.10 26.53
CA SER A 43 8.20 -8.87 27.62
C SER A 43 8.75 -10.22 27.13
N PRO A 44 9.79 -10.78 27.75
CA PRO A 44 10.31 -12.11 27.40
C PRO A 44 9.23 -13.21 27.45
N VAL A 45 8.30 -13.11 28.40
CA VAL A 45 7.15 -14.01 28.53
C VAL A 45 6.15 -13.80 27.40
N GLY A 46 5.79 -12.54 27.10
CA GLY A 46 4.89 -12.20 26.00
C GLY A 46 5.42 -12.61 24.63
N TRP A 47 6.74 -12.48 24.42
CA TRP A 47 7.42 -12.99 23.23
C TRP A 47 7.32 -14.51 23.14
N TYR A 48 7.53 -15.24 24.25
CA TYR A 48 7.41 -16.70 24.27
C TYR A 48 5.99 -17.17 23.95
N ILE A 49 4.96 -16.56 24.56
CA ILE A 49 3.54 -16.86 24.30
C ILE A 49 3.19 -16.59 22.83
N ARG A 50 3.61 -15.43 22.29
CA ARG A 50 3.44 -15.10 20.86
C ARG A 50 4.03 -16.21 19.99
N ASN A 51 5.29 -16.58 20.22
CA ASN A 51 5.95 -17.58 19.39
C ASN A 51 5.34 -18.98 19.55
N ALA A 52 4.90 -19.36 20.74
CA ALA A 52 4.20 -20.62 20.97
C ALA A 52 2.88 -20.69 20.18
N GLN A 53 2.08 -19.62 20.18
CA GLN A 53 0.81 -19.56 19.46
C GLN A 53 0.96 -19.48 17.94
N THR A 54 2.03 -18.84 17.45
CA THR A 54 2.22 -18.61 16.01
C THR A 54 2.98 -19.77 15.32
N ARG A 55 3.71 -20.61 16.07
CA ARG A 55 4.56 -21.69 15.53
C ARG A 55 3.82 -22.82 14.80
N GLN A 56 2.57 -23.08 15.15
CA GLN A 56 1.77 -24.16 14.54
C GLN A 56 0.75 -23.65 13.51
N LEU A 57 0.71 -22.35 13.24
CA LEU A 57 -0.23 -21.77 12.30
C LEU A 57 0.41 -21.66 10.91
N SER A 58 -0.29 -22.15 9.88
CA SER A 58 0.11 -21.93 8.47
C SER A 58 -0.04 -20.47 8.04
N HIS A 59 -0.76 -19.66 8.82
CA HIS A 59 -1.06 -18.26 8.53
C HIS A 59 -0.93 -17.41 9.79
N PRO A 60 -0.54 -16.12 9.67
CA PRO A 60 -0.47 -15.23 10.82
C PRO A 60 -1.85 -15.05 11.45
N LEU A 61 -1.87 -14.83 12.78
CA LEU A 61 -3.09 -14.51 13.51
C LEU A 61 -3.82 -13.33 12.84
N PRO A 62 -5.17 -13.34 12.75
CA PRO A 62 -5.94 -12.27 12.11
C PRO A 62 -5.59 -10.86 12.64
N VAL A 63 -5.34 -10.74 13.94
CA VAL A 63 -4.94 -9.49 14.61
C VAL A 63 -3.56 -9.01 14.12
N LEU A 64 -2.60 -9.91 13.93
CA LEU A 64 -1.28 -9.58 13.39
C LEU A 64 -1.36 -9.15 11.93
N ARG A 65 -2.21 -9.80 11.14
CA ARG A 65 -2.44 -9.41 9.75
C ARG A 65 -3.10 -8.03 9.65
N ALA A 66 -4.07 -7.73 10.51
CA ALA A 66 -4.69 -6.40 10.56
C ALA A 66 -3.69 -5.31 10.96
N ARG A 67 -2.78 -5.60 11.89
CA ARG A 67 -1.68 -4.69 12.25
C ARG A 67 -0.82 -4.36 11.03
N GLU A 68 -0.36 -5.37 10.30
CA GLU A 68 0.48 -5.19 9.13
C GLU A 68 -0.21 -4.34 8.05
N ILE A 69 -1.52 -4.56 7.83
CA ILE A 69 -2.33 -3.77 6.90
C ILE A 69 -2.43 -2.30 7.37
N ASP A 70 -2.67 -2.06 8.65
CA ASP A 70 -2.74 -0.71 9.23
C ASP A 70 -1.39 0.02 9.07
N GLU A 71 -0.28 -0.64 9.38
CA GLU A 71 1.08 -0.09 9.22
C GLU A 71 1.42 0.18 7.75
N TRP A 72 1.18 -0.78 6.85
CA TRP A 72 1.45 -0.62 5.43
C TRP A 72 0.62 0.50 4.81
N SER A 73 -0.64 0.67 5.23
CA SER A 73 -1.50 1.76 4.76
C SER A 73 -0.99 3.16 5.13
N ARG A 74 -0.14 3.26 6.17
CA ARG A 74 0.47 4.50 6.64
C ARG A 74 1.85 4.75 6.04
N SER A 75 2.42 3.75 5.38
CA SER A 75 3.74 3.80 4.76
C SER A 75 3.82 4.79 3.60
N GLN A 76 5.04 5.26 3.30
CA GLN A 76 5.27 6.19 2.20
C GLN A 76 5.16 5.48 0.84
N GLU A 77 5.47 4.20 0.81
CA GLU A 77 5.38 3.30 -0.33
C GLU A 77 3.93 3.21 -0.81
N TYR A 78 3.00 2.96 0.11
CA TYR A 78 1.57 2.91 -0.21
C TYR A 78 1.05 4.24 -0.75
N ARG A 79 1.43 5.37 -0.12
CA ARG A 79 1.08 6.70 -0.60
C ARG A 79 1.60 6.97 -2.01
N SER A 80 2.83 6.55 -2.29
CA SER A 80 3.45 6.70 -3.61
C SER A 80 2.73 5.87 -4.68
N LEU A 81 2.27 4.66 -4.32
CA LEU A 81 1.45 3.83 -5.21
C LEU A 81 0.09 4.46 -5.49
N LEU A 82 -0.58 5.01 -4.48
CA LEU A 82 -1.86 5.72 -4.66
C LEU A 82 -1.72 6.93 -5.56
N GLN A 83 -0.68 7.75 -5.36
CA GLN A 83 -0.41 8.92 -6.20
C GLN A 83 -0.21 8.51 -7.66
N ARG A 84 0.58 7.46 -7.91
CA ARG A 84 0.81 6.94 -9.26
C ARG A 84 -0.49 6.41 -9.88
N ALA A 85 -1.30 5.68 -9.12
CA ALA A 85 -2.58 5.15 -9.61
C ALA A 85 -3.54 6.27 -10.02
N ILE A 86 -3.61 7.36 -9.24
CA ILE A 86 -4.43 8.54 -9.57
C ILE A 86 -3.93 9.20 -10.87
N GLN A 87 -2.62 9.36 -11.03
CA GLN A 87 -2.03 9.94 -12.24
C GLN A 87 -2.37 9.12 -13.50
N ILE A 88 -2.27 7.78 -13.41
CA ILE A 88 -2.62 6.88 -14.51
C ILE A 88 -4.11 7.03 -14.85
N GLY A 89 -5.01 6.99 -13.86
CA GLY A 89 -6.45 7.15 -14.09
C GLY A 89 -6.81 8.49 -14.73
N PHE A 90 -6.17 9.58 -14.31
CA PHE A 90 -6.35 10.89 -14.92
C PHE A 90 -5.86 10.93 -16.38
N SER A 91 -4.70 10.32 -16.65
CA SER A 91 -4.18 10.21 -18.02
C SER A 91 -5.11 9.41 -18.93
N GLU A 92 -5.70 8.32 -18.45
CA GLU A 92 -6.65 7.50 -19.21
C GLU A 92 -7.97 8.25 -19.48
N LEU A 93 -8.43 9.03 -18.50
CA LEU A 93 -9.63 9.84 -18.62
C LEU A 93 -9.44 11.00 -19.62
N LEU A 94 -8.26 11.64 -19.64
CA LEU A 94 -7.91 12.64 -20.64
C LEU A 94 -7.85 12.06 -22.07
N VAL A 95 -7.33 10.84 -22.22
CA VAL A 95 -7.33 10.13 -23.51
C VAL A 95 -8.75 9.80 -23.95
N LYS A 96 -9.62 9.32 -23.03
CA LYS A 96 -11.03 9.01 -23.33
C LYS A 96 -11.90 10.25 -23.59
N ALA A 97 -11.59 11.39 -22.96
CA ALA A 97 -12.34 12.64 -23.10
C ALA A 97 -12.09 13.39 -24.42
N GLY A 98 -11.38 12.78 -25.38
CA GLY A 98 -11.18 13.38 -26.70
C GLY A 98 -10.14 14.49 -26.73
N GLY A 99 -9.15 14.47 -25.83
CA GLY A 99 -7.97 15.33 -25.88
C GLY A 99 -7.07 15.00 -27.07
N ALA A 100 -7.52 15.27 -28.30
CA ALA A 100 -6.67 15.42 -29.46
C ALA A 100 -6.15 16.85 -29.50
N SER A 101 -4.83 17.07 -29.37
CA SER A 101 -4.08 18.04 -30.18
C SER A 101 -2.60 18.05 -29.78
N THR A 102 -1.78 17.54 -30.70
CA THR A 102 -0.49 18.11 -31.13
C THR A 102 0.04 19.32 -30.34
N LEU A 103 1.08 19.15 -29.51
CA LEU A 103 2.18 20.12 -29.28
C LEU A 103 3.18 19.58 -28.24
N ALA A 104 3.99 18.61 -28.63
CA ALA A 104 5.34 18.38 -28.06
C ALA A 104 6.23 17.52 -28.98
N ARG A 105 5.98 17.53 -30.29
CA ARG A 105 7.00 17.16 -31.29
C ARG A 105 7.52 18.45 -31.90
N HIS A 106 8.48 19.08 -31.23
CA HIS A 106 9.39 20.05 -31.82
C HIS A 106 10.72 20.00 -31.08
N VAL A 107 11.38 18.86 -31.14
CA VAL A 107 12.84 18.78 -31.08
C VAL A 107 13.22 17.71 -32.09
N ASP A 108 13.54 18.14 -33.31
CA ASP A 108 14.51 17.52 -34.21
C ASP A 108 14.52 18.26 -35.55
N ILE A 109 15.25 19.37 -35.63
CA ILE A 109 15.87 19.83 -36.88
C ILE A 109 17.18 20.52 -36.53
N ASN A 110 18.30 19.78 -36.62
CA ASN A 110 19.48 20.18 -37.38
C ASN A 110 20.56 19.09 -37.22
N GLN A 111 20.62 18.21 -38.22
CA GLN A 111 21.81 17.42 -38.48
C GLN A 111 22.95 18.32 -39.00
N GLU A 112 24.15 17.92 -38.61
CA GLU A 112 25.42 18.05 -39.33
C GLU A 112 26.09 19.43 -39.49
N LYS A 113 27.22 19.59 -38.78
CA LYS A 113 28.54 19.76 -39.42
C LYS A 113 29.67 19.62 -38.39
N VAL A 114 30.38 18.50 -38.43
CA VAL A 114 31.80 18.44 -38.05
C VAL A 114 32.58 19.01 -39.24
N PRO A 115 33.51 19.96 -39.04
CA PRO A 115 34.90 19.58 -39.32
C PRO A 115 36.01 20.33 -38.54
N LEU A 116 37.15 19.63 -38.51
CA LEU A 116 38.55 20.09 -38.59
C LEU A 116 39.31 20.52 -37.33
N VAL A 117 40.14 19.58 -36.89
CA VAL A 117 41.43 19.79 -36.21
C VAL A 117 42.36 20.66 -37.06
N LYS A 118 42.92 21.71 -36.43
CA LYS A 118 44.19 22.46 -36.69
C LYS A 118 44.18 23.62 -35.67
N GLY A 119 45.17 23.94 -34.85
CA GLY A 119 46.55 23.53 -34.59
C GLY A 119 47.12 24.52 -33.53
N LEU A 120 48.26 24.16 -32.93
CA LEU A 120 49.24 24.99 -32.21
C LEU A 120 48.78 26.28 -31.51
N GLN A 121 48.90 26.30 -30.18
CA GLN A 121 49.90 27.11 -29.46
C GLN A 121 50.28 26.41 -28.14
#